data_AF-A0A1Y1VXE4-F1
#
_entry.id   AF-A0A1Y1VXE4-F1
#
_cell.length_a   1.000
_cell.length_b   1.000
_cell.length_c   1.000
_cell.angle_alpha   90.00
_cell.angle_beta   90.00
_cell.angle_gamma   90.00
#
_symmetry.space_group_name_H-M   'P 1'
#
loop_
_entity.id
_entity.type
_entity.pdbx_description
1 polymer ?
#
loop_
_entity_poly.entity_id
_entity_poly.type
_entity_poly.pdbx_seq_one_letter_code
_entity_poly.pdbx_strand_id
1 'polypeptide(L)'
;MKPSLRTFALLMASLSAASAAFDCKTLKIAGHAYDLSALARDVTLVSNATTPPTITGTKYTLNPCSAIKGDGDSVPEIDRCPADSWVCRSVTNYKGKEANRVTEVNAVAGGPKSDREPKIEAKTSGDDKPKEFHWKMQGISVDKVEWKTDIKFICDKDKKNDELPVVKKFEDGELELEWRVPAACALGDSGDGNKGSDGEKDKKPEDDKGDDKVSGRGFFSTVFSFLFVGFVFYFVLGLLYNFFVVHATGLDLVPNLAFWREFPYLVMDFSQHIWDIVSGRRRGGYSVV
;
A
#
# COMPACT_ATOMS: atom_id res chain seq x y z
N MET A 1 -55.14 28.12 -48.86
CA MET A 1 -53.95 28.83 -48.36
C MET A 1 -53.89 28.67 -46.85
N LYS A 2 -52.69 28.37 -46.32
CA LYS A 2 -52.27 28.06 -44.93
C LYS A 2 -52.32 26.58 -44.50
N PRO A 3 -51.14 25.93 -44.37
CA PRO A 3 -51.01 24.60 -43.81
C PRO A 3 -50.79 24.61 -42.29
N SER A 4 -51.19 23.48 -41.72
CA SER A 4 -50.98 22.94 -40.38
C SER A 4 -49.53 23.06 -39.86
N LEU A 5 -49.37 23.40 -38.58
CA LEU A 5 -48.13 23.15 -37.83
C LEU A 5 -48.49 22.51 -36.48
N ARG A 6 -48.30 21.19 -36.38
CA ARG A 6 -48.40 20.42 -35.14
C ARG A 6 -47.10 20.58 -34.35
N THR A 7 -47.18 21.12 -33.15
CA THR A 7 -46.07 21.23 -32.19
C THR A 7 -45.77 19.86 -31.60
N PHE A 8 -44.63 19.27 -31.97
CA PHE A 8 -44.12 18.02 -31.39
C PHE A 8 -43.17 18.39 -30.24
N ALA A 9 -43.60 18.16 -28.99
CA ALA A 9 -42.75 18.33 -27.81
C ALA A 9 -41.87 17.08 -27.67
N LEU A 10 -40.57 17.21 -27.98
CA LEU A 10 -39.56 16.19 -27.71
C LEU A 10 -39.18 16.24 -26.23
N LEU A 11 -39.64 15.25 -25.45
CA LEU A 11 -39.08 14.92 -24.14
C LEU A 11 -37.65 14.41 -24.34
N MET A 12 -36.65 15.23 -24.01
CA MET A 12 -35.27 14.78 -23.85
C MET A 12 -35.18 14.00 -22.54
N ALA A 13 -35.20 12.67 -22.63
CA ALA A 13 -34.82 11.80 -21.52
C ALA A 13 -33.30 11.96 -21.30
N SER A 14 -32.92 12.62 -20.21
CA SER A 14 -31.54 12.68 -19.75
C SER A 14 -31.11 11.28 -19.29
N LEU A 15 -30.35 10.58 -20.12
CA LEU A 15 -29.65 9.37 -19.72
C LEU A 15 -28.51 9.79 -18.78
N SER A 16 -28.73 9.65 -17.47
CA SER A 16 -27.63 9.72 -16.49
C SER A 16 -26.69 8.55 -16.79
N ALA A 17 -25.56 8.84 -17.42
CA ALA A 17 -24.47 7.89 -17.53
C ALA A 17 -23.97 7.60 -16.10
N ALA A 18 -24.32 6.43 -15.56
CA ALA A 18 -23.65 5.92 -14.38
C ALA A 18 -22.19 5.70 -14.77
N SER A 19 -21.27 6.48 -14.21
CA SER A 19 -19.84 6.20 -14.29
C SER A 19 -19.62 4.77 -13.78
N ALA A 20 -19.04 3.91 -14.60
CA ALA A 20 -18.64 2.57 -14.17
C ALA A 20 -17.70 2.73 -12.96
N ALA A 21 -18.17 2.38 -11.77
CA ALA A 21 -17.37 2.41 -10.56
C ALA A 21 -16.34 1.29 -10.67
N PHE A 22 -15.06 1.62 -10.45
CA PHE A 22 -14.01 0.62 -10.29
C PHE A 22 -14.39 -0.35 -9.18
N ASP A 23 -14.36 -1.65 -9.45
CA ASP A 23 -14.75 -2.65 -8.46
C ASP A 23 -13.64 -2.86 -7.43
N CYS A 24 -13.64 -2.02 -6.39
CA CYS A 24 -12.72 -2.14 -5.26
C CYS A 24 -12.92 -3.40 -4.42
N LYS A 25 -14.05 -4.11 -4.54
CA LYS A 25 -14.39 -5.23 -3.67
C LYS A 25 -13.89 -6.55 -4.22
N THR A 26 -13.90 -6.72 -5.55
CA THR A 26 -13.49 -7.97 -6.20
C THR A 26 -12.25 -7.81 -7.08
N LEU A 27 -11.25 -7.10 -6.57
CA LEU A 27 -10.00 -6.88 -7.30
C LEU A 27 -9.22 -8.18 -7.45
N LYS A 28 -8.78 -8.47 -8.68
CA LYS A 28 -7.89 -9.59 -8.97
C LYS A 28 -6.52 -9.08 -9.38
N ILE A 29 -5.52 -9.29 -8.54
CA ILE A 29 -4.13 -8.89 -8.79
C ILE A 29 -3.28 -10.15 -8.80
N ALA A 30 -2.66 -10.43 -9.95
CA ALA A 30 -1.87 -11.65 -10.16
C ALA A 30 -2.60 -12.95 -9.74
N GLY A 31 -3.89 -13.06 -10.05
CA GLY A 31 -4.71 -14.24 -9.72
C GLY A 31 -5.23 -14.32 -8.28
N HIS A 32 -4.80 -13.42 -7.39
CA HIS A 32 -5.29 -13.33 -6.01
C HIS A 32 -6.38 -12.27 -5.87
N ALA A 33 -7.36 -12.53 -5.01
CA ALA A 33 -8.45 -11.60 -4.74
C ALA A 33 -8.05 -10.58 -3.65
N TYR A 34 -8.48 -9.34 -3.79
CA TYR A 34 -8.23 -8.23 -2.86
C TYR A 34 -9.53 -7.44 -2.63
N ASP A 35 -9.68 -6.86 -1.44
CA ASP A 35 -10.82 -6.02 -1.08
C ASP A 35 -10.33 -4.67 -0.51
N LEU A 36 -10.42 -3.62 -1.33
CA LEU A 36 -10.11 -2.25 -0.98
C LEU A 36 -11.34 -1.45 -0.53
N SER A 37 -12.51 -2.08 -0.37
CA SER A 37 -13.74 -1.38 0.03
C SER A 37 -13.62 -0.68 1.38
N ALA A 38 -12.75 -1.17 2.27
CA ALA A 38 -12.43 -0.50 3.53
C ALA A 38 -11.76 0.88 3.32
N LEU A 39 -11.21 1.14 2.13
CA LEU A 39 -10.59 2.40 1.74
C LEU A 39 -11.47 3.25 0.82
N ALA A 40 -12.72 2.83 0.56
CA ALA A 40 -13.68 3.53 -0.31
C ALA A 40 -14.26 4.78 0.39
N ARG A 41 -13.38 5.72 0.74
CA ARG A 41 -13.70 6.98 1.39
C ARG A 41 -12.76 8.07 0.90
N ASP A 42 -13.22 9.30 1.03
CA ASP A 42 -12.39 10.45 0.74
C ASP A 42 -11.39 10.66 1.89
N VAL A 43 -10.12 10.73 1.53
CA VAL A 43 -9.01 10.92 2.44
C VAL A 43 -8.30 12.21 2.10
N THR A 44 -8.07 13.04 3.11
CA THR A 44 -7.40 14.34 2.94
C THR A 44 -6.05 14.36 3.63
N LEU A 45 -5.00 14.66 2.87
CA LEU A 45 -3.65 14.91 3.33
C LEU A 45 -3.37 16.41 3.29
N VAL A 46 -2.76 16.95 4.34
CA VAL A 46 -2.39 18.37 4.39
C VAL A 46 -0.91 18.48 4.77
N SER A 47 -0.17 19.27 4.02
CA SER A 47 1.24 19.59 4.29
C SER A 47 1.44 21.10 4.15
N ASN A 48 2.17 21.71 5.09
CA ASN A 48 2.49 23.13 5.04
C ASN A 48 3.99 23.31 4.85
N ALA A 49 4.38 24.23 3.97
CA ALA A 49 5.75 24.66 3.76
C ALA A 49 5.86 26.16 4.03
N THR A 50 6.86 26.57 4.80
CA THR A 50 7.11 27.99 5.05
C THR A 50 7.72 28.64 3.82
N THR A 51 7.06 29.66 3.29
CA THR A 51 7.46 30.42 2.09
C THR A 51 7.49 31.91 2.45
N PRO A 52 8.51 32.38 3.20
CA PRO A 52 8.49 33.71 3.82
C PRO A 52 8.14 34.82 2.82
N PRO A 53 7.24 35.76 3.16
CA PRO A 53 6.60 35.96 4.48
C PRO A 53 5.34 35.11 4.72
N THR A 54 5.02 34.16 3.83
CA THR A 54 3.80 33.36 3.83
C THR A 54 4.02 31.90 4.23
N ILE A 55 2.92 31.15 4.33
CA ILE A 55 2.92 29.69 4.42
C ILE A 55 2.16 29.17 3.20
N THR A 56 2.73 28.21 2.50
CA THR A 56 2.05 27.50 1.41
C THR A 56 1.55 26.17 1.95
N GLY A 57 0.23 26.01 2.05
CA GLY A 57 -0.39 24.74 2.39
C GLY A 57 -0.84 24.01 1.13
N THR A 58 -0.47 22.75 1.05
CA THR A 58 -0.88 21.83 -0.02
C THR A 58 -1.82 20.80 0.59
N LYS A 59 -3.00 20.67 0.01
CA LYS A 59 -4.02 19.69 0.39
C LYS A 59 -4.22 18.71 -0.76
N TYR A 60 -4.10 17.41 -0.49
CA TYR A 60 -4.47 16.34 -1.41
C TYR A 60 -5.74 15.67 -0.89
N THR A 61 -6.77 15.55 -1.71
CA THR A 61 -7.98 14.77 -1.40
C THR A 61 -8.10 13.65 -2.40
N LEU A 62 -8.24 12.42 -1.93
CA LEU A 62 -8.24 11.24 -2.79
C LEU A 62 -9.17 10.13 -2.32
N ASN A 63 -9.63 9.34 -3.27
CA ASN A 63 -10.39 8.12 -3.05
C ASN A 63 -9.99 7.09 -4.11
N PRO A 64 -9.48 5.90 -3.72
CA PRO A 64 -8.97 4.90 -4.67
C PRO A 64 -10.07 4.08 -5.36
N CYS A 65 -11.34 4.23 -4.94
CA CYS A 65 -12.47 3.41 -5.37
C CYS A 65 -13.52 4.17 -6.18
N SER A 66 -13.60 5.48 -6.00
CA SER A 66 -14.56 6.33 -6.72
C SER A 66 -14.01 7.74 -6.87
N ALA A 67 -14.68 8.55 -7.70
CA ALA A 67 -14.48 9.98 -7.66
C ALA A 67 -14.74 10.53 -6.24
N ILE A 68 -13.96 11.54 -5.84
CA ILE A 68 -14.10 12.23 -4.57
C ILE A 68 -15.37 13.07 -4.58
N LYS A 69 -15.90 13.34 -3.39
CA LYS A 69 -16.99 14.32 -3.25
C LYS A 69 -16.49 15.70 -3.69
N GLY A 70 -17.27 16.35 -4.55
CA GLY A 70 -17.01 17.73 -4.93
C GLY A 70 -17.07 18.66 -3.73
N ASP A 71 -16.33 19.77 -3.82
CA ASP A 71 -16.38 20.83 -2.81
C ASP A 71 -17.80 21.44 -2.74
N GLY A 72 -18.22 21.83 -1.53
CA GLY A 72 -19.53 22.42 -1.29
C GLY A 72 -19.70 23.81 -1.91
N ASP A 73 -20.95 24.30 -1.94
CA ASP A 73 -21.29 25.55 -2.64
C ASP A 73 -20.65 26.82 -2.06
N SER A 74 -20.13 26.74 -0.84
CA SER A 74 -19.39 27.82 -0.19
C SER A 74 -18.00 28.09 -0.80
N VAL A 75 -17.46 27.16 -1.59
CA VAL A 75 -16.18 27.34 -2.28
C VAL A 75 -16.44 27.96 -3.66
N PRO A 76 -15.72 29.01 -4.09
CA PRO A 76 -15.85 29.54 -5.45
C PRO A 76 -15.58 28.45 -6.50
N GLU A 77 -16.36 28.39 -7.58
CA GLU A 77 -16.26 27.33 -8.60
C GLU A 77 -14.83 27.14 -9.16
N ILE A 78 -14.10 28.23 -9.34
CA ILE A 78 -12.70 28.22 -9.80
C ILE A 78 -11.71 27.60 -8.80
N ASP A 79 -12.08 27.57 -7.52
CA ASP A 79 -11.28 27.00 -6.43
C ASP A 79 -11.75 25.58 -6.06
N ARG A 80 -12.74 25.03 -6.77
CA ARG A 80 -13.23 23.66 -6.54
C ARG A 80 -12.41 22.64 -7.30
N CYS A 81 -12.29 21.45 -6.74
CA CYS A 81 -11.78 20.29 -7.45
C CYS A 81 -12.63 20.03 -8.71
N PRO A 82 -12.02 19.75 -9.87
CA PRO A 82 -12.75 19.40 -11.07
C PRO A 82 -13.69 18.21 -10.83
N ALA A 83 -14.84 18.19 -11.51
CA ALA A 83 -15.77 17.07 -11.45
C ALA A 83 -15.08 15.76 -11.85
N ASP A 84 -15.54 14.63 -11.28
CA ASP A 84 -15.02 13.28 -11.54
C ASP A 84 -13.52 13.09 -11.20
N SER A 85 -12.95 13.94 -10.34
CA SER A 85 -11.60 13.77 -9.82
C SER A 85 -11.55 12.61 -8.83
N TRP A 86 -10.52 11.76 -8.93
CA TRP A 86 -10.24 10.71 -7.94
C TRP A 86 -9.15 11.14 -6.99
N VAL A 87 -8.24 12.00 -7.46
CA VAL A 87 -7.21 12.66 -6.68
C VAL A 87 -7.20 14.12 -7.08
N CYS A 88 -7.47 15.00 -6.12
CA CYS A 88 -7.42 16.44 -6.29
C CYS A 88 -6.34 17.04 -5.40
N ARG A 89 -5.60 17.99 -5.97
CA ARG A 89 -4.60 18.79 -5.27
C ARG A 89 -5.05 20.24 -5.27
N SER A 90 -5.04 20.87 -4.10
CA SER A 90 -5.25 22.31 -3.95
C SER A 90 -4.12 22.95 -3.16
N VAL A 91 -3.59 24.06 -3.64
CA VAL A 91 -2.55 24.85 -2.99
C VAL A 91 -3.16 26.15 -2.49
N THR A 92 -2.93 26.46 -1.22
CA THR A 92 -3.43 27.67 -0.57
C THR A 92 -2.26 28.45 0.02
N ASN A 93 -2.21 29.74 -0.27
CA ASN A 93 -1.28 30.67 0.34
C ASN A 93 -1.93 31.33 1.57
N TYR A 94 -1.23 31.28 2.69
CA TYR A 94 -1.63 31.84 3.97
C TYR A 94 -0.69 32.99 4.34
N LYS A 95 -1.24 34.17 4.62
CA LYS A 95 -0.46 35.38 4.95
C LYS A 95 -0.98 36.04 6.22
N GLY A 96 -0.58 35.51 7.37
CA GLY A 96 -0.93 36.06 8.68
C GLY A 96 -2.46 36.14 8.89
N LYS A 97 -3.00 37.36 8.93
CA LYS A 97 -4.44 37.62 9.11
C LYS A 97 -5.17 37.99 7.81
N GLU A 98 -4.47 38.02 6.68
CA GLU A 98 -5.10 38.25 5.37
C GLU A 98 -5.96 37.07 4.97
N ALA A 99 -6.90 37.31 4.04
CA ALA A 99 -7.72 36.24 3.49
C ALA A 99 -6.85 35.20 2.76
N ASN A 100 -7.11 33.93 3.02
CA ASN A 100 -6.41 32.83 2.36
C ASN A 100 -6.73 32.85 0.86
N ARG A 101 -5.72 32.58 0.05
CA ARG A 101 -5.87 32.52 -1.41
C ARG A 101 -5.55 31.13 -1.90
N VAL A 102 -6.51 30.50 -2.57
CA VAL A 102 -6.24 29.32 -3.37
C VAL A 102 -5.48 29.76 -4.62
N THR A 103 -4.29 29.20 -4.82
CA THR A 103 -3.39 29.56 -5.91
C THR A 103 -3.36 28.52 -7.02
N GLU A 104 -3.80 27.30 -6.72
CA GLU A 104 -3.80 26.19 -7.66
C GLU A 104 -4.82 25.14 -7.23
N VAL A 105 -5.60 24.61 -8.18
CA VAL A 105 -6.46 23.43 -7.99
C VAL A 105 -6.38 22.57 -9.23
N ASN A 106 -6.02 21.30 -9.08
CA ASN A 106 -5.83 20.38 -10.19
C ASN A 106 -6.32 18.96 -9.86
N ALA A 107 -6.96 18.32 -10.83
CA ALA A 107 -7.27 16.89 -10.79
C ALA A 107 -6.02 16.09 -11.22
N VAL A 108 -5.27 15.61 -10.24
CA VAL A 108 -4.03 14.83 -10.44
C VAL A 108 -4.34 13.43 -10.98
N ALA A 109 -5.53 12.90 -10.64
CA ALA A 109 -6.08 11.69 -11.22
C ALA A 109 -7.58 11.83 -11.46
N GLY A 110 -8.07 11.27 -12.58
CA GLY A 110 -9.45 11.43 -13.00
C GLY A 110 -9.71 12.81 -13.62
N GLY A 111 -10.94 13.29 -13.51
CA GLY A 111 -11.38 14.58 -14.04
C GLY A 111 -12.28 14.46 -15.28
N PRO A 112 -12.86 15.58 -15.75
CA PRO A 112 -13.77 15.58 -16.89
C PRO A 112 -13.04 15.09 -18.14
N LYS A 113 -13.63 14.13 -18.86
CA LYS A 113 -13.05 13.48 -20.06
C LYS A 113 -11.85 12.57 -19.77
N SER A 114 -11.62 12.18 -18.51
CA SER A 114 -10.70 11.10 -18.17
C SER A 114 -11.43 9.77 -18.35
N ASP A 115 -11.32 9.15 -19.53
CA ASP A 115 -11.89 7.83 -19.83
C ASP A 115 -11.16 6.66 -19.10
N ARG A 116 -10.62 6.91 -17.91
CA ARG A 116 -9.53 6.10 -17.36
C ARG A 116 -9.95 5.50 -16.03
N GLU A 117 -10.27 4.22 -16.04
CA GLU A 117 -10.18 3.41 -14.84
C GLU A 117 -8.71 3.33 -14.37
N PRO A 118 -8.48 3.12 -13.07
CA PRO A 118 -7.12 2.96 -12.57
C PRO A 118 -6.51 1.64 -13.06
N LYS A 119 -5.23 1.70 -13.40
CA LYS A 119 -4.41 0.54 -13.76
C LYS A 119 -3.74 -0.02 -12.52
N ILE A 120 -3.85 -1.33 -12.32
CA ILE A 120 -3.19 -2.02 -11.21
C ILE A 120 -1.98 -2.78 -11.75
N GLU A 121 -0.80 -2.51 -11.19
CA GLU A 121 0.45 -3.16 -11.54
C GLU A 121 1.08 -3.77 -10.29
N ALA A 122 1.44 -5.05 -10.32
CA ALA A 122 2.13 -5.71 -9.22
C ALA A 122 3.40 -6.38 -9.73
N LYS A 123 4.48 -6.28 -8.95
CA LYS A 123 5.68 -7.07 -9.19
C LYS A 123 5.52 -8.39 -8.45
N THR A 124 5.39 -9.49 -9.18
CA THR A 124 5.39 -10.83 -8.61
C THR A 124 6.70 -11.55 -8.92
N SER A 125 7.09 -12.44 -8.03
CA SER A 125 8.18 -13.38 -8.25
C SER A 125 7.58 -14.79 -8.24
N GLY A 126 7.06 -15.24 -9.38
CA GLY A 126 6.34 -16.52 -9.48
C GLY A 126 4.86 -16.45 -9.05
N ASP A 127 4.34 -17.52 -8.46
CA ASP A 127 2.95 -17.67 -7.99
C ASP A 127 2.71 -17.05 -6.59
N ASP A 128 3.69 -16.29 -6.08
CA ASP A 128 3.58 -15.66 -4.78
C ASP A 128 2.61 -14.48 -4.79
N LYS A 129 1.80 -14.40 -3.72
CA LYS A 129 0.85 -13.30 -3.50
C LYS A 129 1.62 -11.97 -3.41
N PRO A 130 1.28 -10.95 -4.22
CA PRO A 130 1.97 -9.67 -4.14
C PRO A 130 1.71 -8.99 -2.80
N LYS A 131 2.80 -8.67 -2.09
CA LYS A 131 2.78 -7.90 -0.83
C LYS A 131 2.61 -6.40 -1.06
N GLU A 132 2.92 -5.95 -2.27
CA GLU A 132 2.77 -4.57 -2.71
C GLU A 132 2.28 -4.51 -4.16
N PHE A 133 1.50 -3.49 -4.48
CA PHE A 133 1.03 -3.20 -5.83
C PHE A 133 0.82 -1.70 -6.02
N HIS A 134 0.85 -1.27 -7.26
CA HIS A 134 0.72 0.10 -7.70
C HIS A 134 -0.66 0.32 -8.32
N TRP A 135 -1.38 1.31 -7.81
CA TRP A 135 -2.59 1.85 -8.40
C TRP A 135 -2.21 3.11 -9.17
N LYS A 136 -2.40 3.11 -10.48
CA LYS A 136 -1.95 4.18 -11.36
C LYS A 136 -3.12 4.78 -12.12
N MET A 137 -3.22 6.09 -12.12
CA MET A 137 -4.27 6.80 -12.84
C MET A 137 -3.77 8.14 -13.35
N GLN A 138 -4.25 8.54 -14.52
CA GLN A 138 -3.89 9.81 -15.14
C GLN A 138 -4.95 10.86 -14.81
N GLY A 139 -4.52 12.10 -14.62
CA GLY A 139 -5.35 13.27 -14.41
C GLY A 139 -5.59 14.08 -15.67
N ILE A 140 -6.03 15.32 -15.48
CA ILE A 140 -6.23 16.29 -16.55
C ILE A 140 -4.87 16.85 -16.97
N SER A 141 -4.56 16.86 -18.26
CA SER A 141 -3.35 17.54 -18.75
C SER A 141 -3.58 19.05 -18.84
N VAL A 142 -2.72 19.84 -18.20
CA VAL A 142 -2.75 21.32 -18.21
C VAL A 142 -1.41 21.82 -18.74
N ASP A 143 -1.42 22.70 -19.75
CA ASP A 143 -0.20 23.32 -20.32
C ASP A 143 0.95 22.34 -20.66
N LYS A 144 0.60 21.17 -21.21
CA LYS A 144 1.50 20.05 -21.58
C LYS A 144 2.09 19.28 -20.39
N VAL A 145 1.73 19.61 -19.16
CA VAL A 145 2.01 18.77 -17.99
C VAL A 145 0.96 17.66 -17.95
N GLU A 146 1.42 16.41 -18.03
CA GLU A 146 0.57 15.23 -17.87
C GLU A 146 0.54 14.82 -16.42
N TRP A 147 -0.60 15.05 -15.76
CA TRP A 147 -0.75 14.70 -14.37
C TRP A 147 -0.96 13.20 -14.21
N LYS A 148 -0.22 12.60 -13.28
CA LYS A 148 -0.23 11.16 -13.01
C LYS A 148 -0.18 10.93 -11.52
N THR A 149 -0.92 9.93 -11.04
CA THR A 149 -0.82 9.46 -9.67
C THR A 149 -0.43 7.99 -9.64
N ASP A 150 0.53 7.66 -8.80
CA ASP A 150 0.91 6.30 -8.42
C ASP A 150 0.73 6.13 -6.92
N ILE A 151 -0.23 5.29 -6.51
CA ILE A 151 -0.44 4.89 -5.13
C ILE A 151 0.13 3.49 -4.95
N LYS A 152 1.23 3.40 -4.21
CA LYS A 152 1.83 2.14 -3.78
C LYS A 152 1.11 1.63 -2.54
N PHE A 153 0.26 0.63 -2.72
CA PHE A 153 -0.37 -0.11 -1.64
C PHE A 153 0.57 -1.19 -1.11
N ILE A 154 0.68 -1.29 0.21
CA ILE A 154 1.52 -2.27 0.90
C ILE A 154 0.67 -2.99 1.95
N CYS A 155 0.64 -4.32 1.88
CA CYS A 155 -0.02 -5.15 2.87
C CYS A 155 0.69 -5.03 4.22
N ASP A 156 -0.01 -4.48 5.21
CA ASP A 156 0.47 -4.32 6.57
C ASP A 156 -0.68 -4.61 7.55
N LYS A 157 -0.66 -5.80 8.16
CA LYS A 157 -1.72 -6.28 9.07
C LYS A 157 -1.69 -5.60 10.44
N ASP A 158 -0.58 -4.96 10.78
CA ASP A 158 -0.41 -4.27 12.08
C ASP A 158 -1.00 -2.86 12.06
N LYS A 159 -1.34 -2.35 10.86
CA LYS A 159 -1.97 -1.03 10.68
C LYS A 159 -3.49 -1.10 10.70
N LYS A 160 -4.12 0.07 10.68
CA LYS A 160 -5.58 0.21 10.57
C LYS A 160 -5.92 0.72 9.18
N ASN A 161 -7.07 0.31 8.63
CA ASN A 161 -7.58 0.83 7.35
C ASN A 161 -7.89 2.35 7.39
N ASP A 162 -7.93 2.92 8.60
CA ASP A 162 -8.15 4.34 8.82
C ASP A 162 -6.87 5.18 8.62
N GLU A 163 -5.71 4.53 8.57
CA GLU A 163 -4.40 5.18 8.41
C GLU A 163 -4.31 5.92 7.07
N LEU A 164 -3.67 7.09 7.09
CA LEU A 164 -3.58 7.98 5.93
C LEU A 164 -2.36 7.61 5.07
N PRO A 165 -2.46 7.74 3.74
CA PRO A 165 -1.30 7.59 2.87
C PRO A 165 -0.26 8.68 3.11
N VAL A 166 0.99 8.37 2.77
CA VAL A 166 2.12 9.30 2.89
C VAL A 166 2.55 9.77 1.50
N VAL A 167 2.68 11.08 1.30
CA VAL A 167 3.27 11.66 0.08
C VAL A 167 4.77 11.36 0.08
N LYS A 168 5.22 10.56 -0.90
CA LYS A 168 6.65 10.25 -1.08
C LYS A 168 7.30 11.25 -2.01
N LYS A 169 6.62 11.56 -3.11
CA LYS A 169 7.16 12.40 -4.17
C LYS A 169 6.04 13.17 -4.86
N PHE A 170 6.35 14.41 -5.23
CA PHE A 170 5.53 15.19 -6.16
C PHE A 170 6.45 16.05 -7.02
N GLU A 171 6.71 15.60 -8.25
CA GLU A 171 7.58 16.29 -9.23
C GLU A 171 6.99 16.14 -10.63
N ASP A 172 7.09 17.17 -11.46
CA ASP A 172 6.70 17.15 -12.88
C ASP A 172 5.26 16.65 -13.16
N GLY A 173 4.33 16.89 -12.22
CA GLY A 173 2.93 16.46 -12.33
C GLY A 173 2.70 15.00 -11.93
N GLU A 174 3.71 14.28 -11.47
CA GLU A 174 3.63 12.91 -10.95
C GLU A 174 3.57 12.92 -9.42
N LEU A 175 2.47 12.38 -8.88
CA LEU A 175 2.25 12.21 -7.44
C LEU A 175 2.47 10.76 -7.05
N GLU A 176 3.44 10.50 -6.18
CA GLU A 176 3.68 9.19 -5.58
C GLU A 176 3.23 9.16 -4.11
N LEU A 177 2.36 8.22 -3.81
CA LEU A 177 1.80 7.98 -2.49
C LEU A 177 2.17 6.57 -2.02
N GLU A 178 2.46 6.40 -0.74
CA GLU A 178 2.61 5.09 -0.10
C GLU A 178 1.50 4.89 0.92
N TRP A 179 0.76 3.78 0.80
CA TRP A 179 -0.36 3.47 1.69
C TRP A 179 -0.21 2.06 2.29
N ARG A 180 0.10 2.01 3.59
CA ARG A 180 0.25 0.77 4.36
C ARG A 180 -1.02 0.46 5.12
N VAL A 181 -1.74 -0.57 4.70
CA VAL A 181 -3.05 -0.92 5.27
C VAL A 181 -3.33 -2.42 5.15
N PRO A 182 -4.12 -3.00 6.09
CA PRO A 182 -4.55 -4.40 6.00
C PRO A 182 -5.36 -4.72 4.75
N ALA A 183 -6.15 -3.76 4.24
CA ALA A 183 -6.95 -3.93 3.02
C ALA A 183 -6.11 -4.22 1.77
N ALA A 184 -4.82 -3.85 1.77
CA ALA A 184 -3.90 -4.17 0.69
C ALA A 184 -3.40 -5.62 0.72
N CYS A 185 -3.84 -6.45 1.67
CA CYS A 185 -3.54 -7.88 1.74
C CYS A 185 -4.54 -8.70 0.91
N ALA A 186 -4.07 -9.80 0.33
CA ALA A 186 -4.94 -10.71 -0.42
C ALA A 186 -6.00 -11.38 0.49
N LEU A 187 -7.23 -11.48 -0.01
CA LEU A 187 -8.30 -12.26 0.59
C LEU A 187 -7.91 -13.74 0.64
N GLY A 188 -8.16 -14.39 1.77
CA GLY A 188 -7.71 -15.76 2.01
C GLY A 188 -6.30 -15.86 2.59
N ASP A 189 -5.70 -14.75 3.01
CA ASP A 189 -4.49 -14.75 3.86
C ASP A 189 -4.75 -15.11 5.34
N SER A 190 -5.81 -15.91 5.56
CA SER A 190 -6.03 -16.70 6.77
C SER A 190 -5.19 -17.98 6.65
N GLY A 191 -3.92 -17.88 7.04
CA GLY A 191 -3.00 -19.00 6.90
C GLY A 191 -1.66 -18.85 7.59
N ASP A 192 -1.68 -18.64 8.90
CA ASP A 192 -0.99 -19.52 9.85
C ASP A 192 -1.84 -19.56 11.14
N GLY A 193 -2.58 -20.61 11.51
CA GLY A 193 -2.88 -21.85 10.82
C GLY A 193 -4.08 -22.55 11.47
N ASN A 194 -4.30 -23.75 10.95
CA ASN A 194 -5.14 -24.84 11.41
C ASN A 194 -6.56 -24.99 10.83
N LYS A 195 -6.67 -26.09 10.09
CA LYS A 195 -7.86 -26.77 9.57
C LYS A 195 -8.72 -27.24 10.75
N GLY A 196 -10.01 -26.99 10.65
CA GLY A 196 -11.02 -27.62 11.49
C GLY A 196 -12.38 -27.41 10.85
N SER A 197 -12.76 -28.33 9.98
CA SER A 197 -14.14 -28.53 9.55
C SER A 197 -14.98 -28.82 10.80
N ASP A 198 -16.12 -28.14 10.96
CA ASP A 198 -17.45 -28.77 10.96
C ASP A 198 -18.50 -27.74 11.39
N GLY A 199 -19.67 -27.87 10.77
CA GLY A 199 -20.70 -26.86 10.78
C GLY A 199 -21.59 -26.82 12.03
N GLU A 200 -22.43 -25.80 11.98
CA GLU A 200 -23.84 -25.80 12.38
C GLU A 200 -24.24 -25.19 13.75
N LYS A 201 -25.10 -24.16 13.61
CA LYS A 201 -26.20 -23.66 14.47
C LYS A 201 -25.93 -22.78 15.72
N ASP A 202 -26.39 -21.54 15.56
CA ASP A 202 -27.29 -20.75 16.42
C ASP A 202 -27.12 -20.75 17.95
N LYS A 203 -26.75 -19.58 18.50
CA LYS A 203 -27.60 -18.70 19.35
C LYS A 203 -26.80 -17.55 20.00
N LYS A 204 -27.36 -16.34 19.96
CA LYS A 204 -27.08 -15.16 20.84
C LYS A 204 -27.81 -15.37 22.20
N PRO A 205 -27.67 -14.53 23.27
CA PRO A 205 -26.81 -13.34 23.50
C PRO A 205 -26.18 -13.19 24.92
N GLU A 206 -25.43 -12.09 25.10
CA GLU A 206 -25.06 -11.36 26.36
C GLU A 206 -24.05 -12.09 27.30
N ASP A 207 -23.07 -11.49 27.98
CA ASP A 207 -22.82 -10.12 28.47
C ASP A 207 -21.32 -9.93 28.82
N ASP A 208 -20.89 -8.67 28.78
CA ASP A 208 -19.92 -7.96 29.64
C ASP A 208 -18.45 -8.43 29.88
N LYS A 209 -17.62 -7.38 29.98
CA LYS A 209 -16.25 -7.25 30.52
C LYS A 209 -15.06 -7.64 29.64
N GLY A 210 -14.17 -6.65 29.58
CA GLY A 210 -12.99 -6.64 28.75
C GLY A 210 -11.86 -7.45 29.35
N ASP A 211 -10.88 -7.70 28.50
CA ASP A 211 -9.53 -8.05 28.89
C ASP A 211 -8.60 -7.68 27.73
N ASP A 212 -7.53 -6.98 28.07
CA ASP A 212 -6.40 -6.66 27.23
C ASP A 212 -5.83 -7.93 26.62
N LYS A 213 -6.15 -8.20 25.34
CA LYS A 213 -5.47 -9.25 24.59
C LYS A 213 -4.14 -8.73 24.08
N VAL A 214 -3.13 -8.82 24.94
CA VAL A 214 -1.75 -9.08 24.51
C VAL A 214 -1.77 -10.44 23.81
N SER A 215 -2.07 -10.44 22.51
CA SER A 215 -2.05 -11.64 21.68
C SER A 215 -0.61 -12.14 21.61
N GLY A 216 -0.39 -13.31 22.21
CA GLY A 216 0.91 -13.86 22.54
C GLY A 216 1.89 -13.88 21.37
N ARG A 217 3.07 -13.31 21.62
CA ARG A 217 4.29 -13.60 20.88
C ARG A 217 4.53 -15.11 20.98
N GLY A 218 4.28 -15.83 19.88
CA GLY A 218 4.45 -17.28 19.85
C GLY A 218 5.83 -17.68 20.36
N PHE A 219 5.92 -18.79 21.10
CA PHE A 219 7.15 -19.32 21.69
C PHE A 219 8.34 -19.29 20.72
N PHE A 220 8.11 -19.63 19.45
CA PHE A 220 9.12 -19.57 18.39
C PHE A 220 9.60 -18.15 18.05
N SER A 221 8.73 -17.13 18.05
CA SER A 221 9.10 -15.73 17.81
C SER A 221 9.86 -15.11 18.99
N THR A 222 9.54 -15.54 20.22
CA THR A 222 10.27 -15.14 21.42
C THR A 222 11.67 -15.76 21.43
N VAL A 223 11.78 -17.07 21.19
CA VAL A 223 13.07 -17.79 21.14
C VAL A 223 13.97 -17.26 20.02
N PHE A 224 13.45 -17.09 18.81
CA PHE A 224 14.25 -16.59 17.68
C PHE A 224 14.73 -15.15 17.91
N SER A 225 13.92 -14.33 18.59
CA SER A 225 14.33 -12.97 18.95
C SER A 225 15.40 -12.94 20.02
N PHE A 226 15.34 -13.81 21.03
CA PHE A 226 16.40 -13.91 22.01
C PHE A 226 17.70 -14.43 21.38
N LEU A 227 17.61 -15.39 20.44
CA LEU A 227 18.76 -15.86 19.66
C LEU A 227 19.36 -14.72 18.83
N PHE A 228 18.54 -13.97 18.09
CA PHE A 228 19.02 -12.86 17.26
C PHE A 228 19.64 -11.74 18.10
N VAL A 229 19.01 -11.37 19.22
CA VAL A 229 19.57 -10.37 20.14
C VAL A 229 20.89 -10.87 20.76
N GLY A 230 20.97 -12.13 21.16
CA GLY A 230 22.21 -12.74 21.65
C GLY A 230 23.32 -12.77 20.59
N PHE A 231 22.96 -13.04 19.33
CA PHE A 231 23.89 -13.01 18.20
C PHE A 231 24.46 -11.61 17.96
N VAL A 232 23.60 -10.59 17.93
CA VAL A 232 24.02 -9.19 17.80
C VAL A 232 24.91 -8.78 18.97
N PHE A 233 24.53 -9.16 20.20
CA PHE A 233 25.31 -8.85 21.39
C PHE A 233 26.70 -9.50 21.36
N TYR A 234 26.78 -10.78 20.97
CA TYR A 234 28.05 -11.48 20.75
C TYR A 234 28.92 -10.77 19.71
N PHE A 235 28.33 -10.35 18.59
CA PHE A 235 29.07 -9.66 17.53
C PHE A 235 29.60 -8.31 18.00
N VAL A 236 28.76 -7.49 18.64
CA VAL A 236 29.15 -6.16 19.14
C VAL A 236 30.22 -6.27 20.22
N LEU A 237 30.03 -7.11 21.24
CA LEU A 237 31.05 -7.30 22.28
C LEU A 237 32.35 -7.86 21.72
N GLY A 238 32.27 -8.82 20.79
CA GLY A 238 33.45 -9.43 20.20
C GLY A 238 34.21 -8.45 19.30
N LEU A 239 33.52 -7.62 18.51
CA LEU A 239 34.15 -6.53 17.74
C LEU A 239 34.84 -5.53 18.68
N LEU A 240 34.18 -5.11 19.77
CA LEU A 240 34.76 -4.19 20.74
C LEU A 240 35.97 -4.81 21.44
N TYR A 241 35.88 -6.07 21.88
CA TYR A 241 36.99 -6.78 22.51
C TYR A 241 38.19 -6.90 21.57
N ASN A 242 37.95 -7.29 20.31
CA ASN A 242 39.01 -7.45 19.32
C ASN A 242 39.61 -6.10 18.89
N PHE A 243 38.80 -5.03 18.90
CA PHE A 243 39.26 -3.67 18.64
C PHE A 243 40.12 -3.10 19.78
N PHE A 244 39.64 -3.20 21.02
CA PHE A 244 40.27 -2.53 22.18
C PHE A 244 41.36 -3.35 22.85
N VAL A 245 41.25 -4.69 22.87
CA VAL A 245 42.21 -5.55 23.57
C VAL A 245 43.25 -6.09 22.58
N VAL A 246 42.79 -6.61 21.43
CA VAL A 246 43.65 -7.29 20.46
C VAL A 246 44.24 -6.34 19.42
N HIS A 247 43.67 -5.12 19.27
CA HIS A 247 44.10 -4.11 18.29
C HIS A 247 44.11 -4.63 16.84
N ALA A 248 43.27 -5.63 16.54
CA ALA A 248 43.17 -6.18 15.19
C ALA A 248 42.49 -5.16 14.26
N THR A 249 43.05 -4.96 13.07
CA THR A 249 42.51 -4.04 12.06
C THR A 249 42.19 -4.79 10.77
N GLY A 250 41.07 -4.45 10.13
CA GLY A 250 40.60 -5.08 8.90
C GLY A 250 39.54 -6.14 9.15
N LEU A 251 39.48 -7.16 8.30
CA LEU A 251 38.46 -8.23 8.39
C LEU A 251 38.63 -9.10 9.63
N ASP A 252 39.83 -9.17 10.21
CA ASP A 252 40.12 -9.98 11.41
C ASP A 252 39.44 -9.44 12.69
N LEU A 253 38.72 -8.32 12.59
CA LEU A 253 37.94 -7.79 13.70
C LEU A 253 36.74 -8.67 14.05
N VAL A 254 36.22 -9.43 13.08
CA VAL A 254 35.04 -10.29 13.25
C VAL A 254 35.35 -11.48 14.16
N PRO A 255 34.61 -11.67 15.26
CA PRO A 255 34.79 -12.81 16.15
C PRO A 255 34.62 -14.14 15.43
N ASN A 256 35.60 -15.04 15.55
CA ASN A 256 35.61 -16.36 14.91
C ASN A 256 35.40 -16.32 13.38
N LEU A 257 36.03 -15.37 12.67
CA LEU A 257 35.91 -15.20 11.21
C LEU A 257 36.15 -16.48 10.40
N ALA A 258 37.11 -17.32 10.82
CA ALA A 258 37.39 -18.60 10.14
C ALA A 258 36.13 -19.48 10.03
N PHE A 259 35.36 -19.57 11.12
CA PHE A 259 34.08 -20.28 11.14
C PHE A 259 33.04 -19.61 10.24
N TRP A 260 32.91 -18.27 10.28
CA TRP A 260 31.92 -17.54 9.47
C TRP A 260 32.17 -17.64 7.98
N ARG A 261 33.44 -17.78 7.56
CA ARG A 261 33.79 -18.01 6.16
C ARG A 261 33.42 -19.41 5.67
N GLU A 262 33.42 -20.38 6.57
CA GLU A 262 33.09 -21.79 6.28
C GLU A 262 31.60 -22.09 6.42
N PHE A 263 30.87 -21.31 7.22
CA PHE A 263 29.43 -21.41 7.43
C PHE A 263 28.58 -21.53 6.15
N PRO A 264 28.75 -20.71 5.09
CA PRO A 264 27.93 -20.86 3.88
C PRO A 264 28.13 -22.20 3.18
N TYR A 265 29.35 -22.74 3.18
CA TYR A 265 29.63 -24.05 2.60
C TYR A 265 28.97 -25.17 3.41
N LEU A 266 29.04 -25.10 4.75
CA LEU A 266 28.36 -26.04 5.64
C LEU A 266 26.84 -26.04 5.45
N VAL A 267 26.23 -24.87 5.25
CA VAL A 267 24.79 -24.75 4.98
C VAL A 267 24.43 -25.33 3.61
N MET A 268 25.25 -25.08 2.59
CA MET A 268 25.03 -25.66 1.26
C MET A 268 25.11 -27.19 1.29
N ASP A 269 26.12 -27.77 1.94
CA ASP A 269 26.28 -29.22 2.07
C ASP A 269 25.11 -29.85 2.85
N PHE A 270 24.65 -29.20 3.94
CA PHE A 270 23.50 -29.66 4.70
C PHE A 270 22.20 -29.57 3.90
N SER A 271 22.01 -28.49 3.13
CA SER A 271 20.84 -28.32 2.26
C SER A 271 20.81 -29.33 1.12
N GLN A 272 21.97 -29.65 0.55
CA GLN A 272 22.12 -30.68 -0.49
C GLN A 272 21.83 -32.06 0.07
N HIS A 273 22.33 -32.39 1.27
CA HIS A 273 22.00 -33.64 1.95
C HIS A 273 20.51 -33.77 2.28
N ILE A 274 19.87 -32.69 2.76
CA ILE A 274 18.42 -32.70 2.99
C ILE A 274 17.66 -32.83 1.67
N TRP A 275 18.09 -32.13 0.62
CA TRP A 275 17.50 -32.22 -0.70
C TRP A 275 17.63 -33.63 -1.28
N ASP A 276 18.76 -34.30 -1.10
CA ASP A 276 18.96 -35.69 -1.54
C ASP A 276 18.12 -36.69 -0.74
N ILE A 277 17.91 -36.44 0.55
CA ILE A 277 17.01 -37.23 1.42
C ILE A 277 15.55 -37.03 1.01
N VAL A 278 15.13 -35.79 0.72
CA VAL A 278 13.75 -35.42 0.36
C VAL A 278 13.41 -35.76 -1.09
N SER A 279 14.35 -35.61 -2.02
CA SER A 279 14.15 -35.90 -3.46
C SER A 279 14.23 -37.39 -3.81
N GLY A 280 14.51 -38.26 -2.82
CA GLY A 280 14.34 -39.71 -2.95
C GLY A 280 15.30 -40.38 -3.93
N ARG A 281 16.45 -39.79 -4.23
CA ARG A 281 17.45 -40.35 -5.16
C ARG A 281 18.22 -41.50 -4.48
N ARG A 282 17.59 -42.67 -4.36
CA ARG A 282 18.24 -43.93 -3.94
C ARG A 282 19.40 -44.24 -4.90
N ARG A 283 20.65 -44.00 -4.49
CA ARG A 283 21.82 -44.63 -5.10
C ARG A 283 21.82 -46.11 -4.72
N GLY A 284 21.42 -46.96 -5.66
CA GLY A 284 21.59 -48.41 -5.56
C GLY A 284 23.05 -48.82 -5.71
N GLY A 285 23.45 -49.79 -4.90
CA GLY A 285 24.38 -50.87 -5.25
C GLY A 285 25.88 -50.56 -5.28
N TYR A 286 26.61 -51.10 -4.30
CA TYR A 286 27.89 -51.74 -4.57
C TYR A 286 27.88 -53.16 -3.98
N SER A 287 28.00 -54.13 -4.87
CA SER A 287 28.19 -55.55 -4.59
C SER A 287 29.63 -55.79 -4.12
N VAL A 288 29.76 -56.65 -3.12
CA VAL A 288 31.01 -57.32 -2.75
C VAL A 288 31.33 -58.36 -3.83
N VAL A 289 32.44 -58.18 -4.55
CA VAL A 289 33.28 -59.29 -5.05
C VAL A 289 34.73 -58.82 -5.05
#